data_AF-T0ZV27-F1
#
_entry.id   AF-T0ZV27-F1
#
_cell.length_a   1.000
_cell.length_b   1.000
_cell.length_c   1.000
_cell.angle_alpha   90.00
_cell.angle_beta   90.00
_cell.angle_gamma   90.00
#
_symmetry.space_group_name_H-M   'P 1'
#
loop_
_entity.id
_entity.type
_entity.pdbx_description
1 polymer ?
#
loop_
_entity_poly.entity_id
_entity_poly.type
_entity_poly.pdbx_seq_one_letter_code
_entity_poly.pdbx_strand_id
1 'polypeptide(L)' 'MSEVIVNLIANTRTEKGLRVECSLDQDSYEKGIKISKEEMSRLNLKLDEFHGEWNYTISPALTDSII' A
#
# COMPACT_ATOMS: atom_id res chain seq x y z
N MET A 1 9.00 13.09 10.02
CA MET A 1 8.29 13.98 9.08
C MET A 1 7.63 15.10 9.88
N SER A 2 7.64 16.34 9.38
CA SER A 2 7.18 17.52 10.13
C SER A 2 5.65 17.68 10.05
N GLU A 3 5.05 18.09 11.17
CA GLU A 3 3.60 18.37 11.33
C GLU A 3 3.05 19.37 10.29
N VAL A 4 3.89 20.29 9.82
CA VAL A 4 3.54 21.29 8.81
C VAL A 4 3.06 20.66 7.49
N ILE A 5 3.69 19.57 7.04
CA ILE A 5 3.34 18.91 5.78
C ILE A 5 1.97 18.23 5.90
N VAL A 6 1.72 17.56 7.02
CA VAL A 6 0.44 16.90 7.32
C VAL A 6 -0.70 17.92 7.30
N ASN A 7 -0.50 19.07 7.95
CA ASN A 7 -1.50 20.15 7.99
C ASN A 7 -1.81 20.74 6.61
N LEU A 8 -0.81 20.88 5.74
CA LEU A 8 -1.02 21.37 4.37
C LEU A 8 -1.83 20.39 3.52
N ILE A 9 -1.53 19.10 3.61
CA ILE A 9 -2.25 18.06 2.87
C ILE A 9 -3.70 17.97 3.35
N ALA A 10 -3.91 17.93 4.67
CA ALA A 10 -5.24 17.84 5.26
C ALA A 10 -6.14 19.05 4.97
N ASN A 11 -5.55 20.22 4.65
CA ASN A 11 -6.32 21.40 4.28
C ASN A 11 -6.85 21.37 2.82
N THR A 12 -6.32 20.48 1.99
CA THR A 12 -6.73 20.40 0.58
C THR A 12 -8.10 19.73 0.44
N ARG A 13 -8.89 20.19 -0.53
CA ARG A 13 -10.18 19.60 -0.90
C ARG A 13 -10.13 19.07 -2.32
N THR A 14 -10.86 18.00 -2.59
CA THR A 14 -11.07 17.56 -3.97
C THR A 14 -12.00 18.53 -4.69
N GLU A 15 -11.99 18.55 -6.02
CA GLU A 15 -12.91 19.37 -6.83
C GLU A 15 -14.39 19.08 -6.51
N LYS A 16 -14.68 17.86 -6.04
CA LYS A 16 -16.02 17.42 -5.60
C LYS A 16 -16.32 17.73 -4.13
N GLY A 17 -15.43 18.45 -3.43
CA GLY A 17 -15.63 18.92 -2.06
C GLY A 17 -15.29 17.92 -0.95
N LEU A 18 -14.71 16.76 -1.27
CA LEU A 18 -14.31 15.78 -0.26
C LEU A 18 -13.17 16.32 0.61
N ARG A 19 -13.19 15.96 1.91
CA ARG A 19 -12.14 16.29 2.86
C ARG A 19 -11.00 15.27 2.73
N VAL A 20 -9.77 15.76 2.76
CA VAL A 20 -8.56 14.94 2.81
C VAL A 20 -8.12 14.84 4.27
N GLU A 21 -7.93 13.63 4.76
CA GLU A 21 -7.37 13.38 6.09
C GLU A 21 -5.93 12.88 5.94
N CYS A 22 -5.05 13.38 6.81
CA CYS A 22 -3.65 12.98 6.84
C CYS A 22 -3.20 12.98 8.30
N SER A 23 -2.43 11.96 8.68
CA SER A 23 -1.85 11.84 10.00
C SER A 23 -0.40 11.40 9.89
N LEU A 24 0.41 11.79 10.86
CA LEU A 24 1.75 11.26 10.99
C LEU A 24 1.65 9.81 11.51
N ASP A 25 2.16 8.87 10.73
CA ASP A 25 2.42 7.53 11.22
C ASP A 25 3.71 7.55 12.05
N GLN A 26 3.58 7.25 13.35
CA GLN A 26 4.68 7.19 14.31
C GLN A 26 5.09 5.74 14.60
N ASP A 27 4.42 4.76 13.98
CA ASP A 27 4.70 3.36 14.23
C ASP A 27 6.11 2.99 13.74
N SER A 28 6.77 2.17 14.54
CA SER A 28 8.07 1.63 14.19
C SER A 28 7.86 0.31 13.45
N TYR A 29 8.04 0.34 12.14
CA TYR A 29 8.02 -0.86 11.32
C TYR A 29 9.41 -1.48 11.33
N GLU A 30 9.51 -2.70 11.87
CA GLU A 30 10.75 -3.47 11.80
C GLU A 30 11.13 -3.68 10.33
N LYS A 31 12.38 -3.34 9.99
CA LYS A 31 12.88 -3.52 8.63
C LYS A 31 13.21 -4.98 8.41
N GLY A 32 12.70 -5.54 7.31
CA GLY A 32 13.34 -6.68 6.65
C GLY A 32 12.89 -8.06 7.12
N ILE A 33 11.60 -8.34 7.01
CA ILE A 33 11.21 -9.73 6.75
C ILE A 33 11.70 -10.05 5.33
N LYS A 34 12.80 -10.80 5.23
CA LYS A 34 13.26 -11.33 3.94
C LYS A 34 12.34 -12.46 3.53
N ILE A 35 11.37 -12.14 2.68
CA ILE A 35 10.54 -13.12 2.01
C ILE A 35 11.38 -13.76 0.90
N SER A 36 11.38 -15.08 0.83
CA SER A 36 12.06 -15.82 -0.23
C SER A 36 11.38 -15.59 -1.59
N LYS A 37 12.11 -15.80 -2.70
CA LYS A 37 11.52 -15.63 -4.05
C LYS A 37 10.41 -16.64 -4.28
N GLU A 38 10.53 -17.81 -3.65
CA GLU A 38 9.59 -18.92 -3.69
C GLU A 38 8.30 -18.59 -2.95
N GLU A 39 8.36 -17.88 -1.83
CA GLU A 39 7.17 -17.39 -1.13
C GLU A 39 6.49 -16.27 -1.90
N MET A 40 7.27 -15.35 -2.49
CA MET A 40 6.74 -14.25 -3.29
C MET A 40 6.08 -14.74 -4.59
N SER A 41 6.61 -15.79 -5.21
CA SER A 41 6.05 -16.38 -6.44
C SER A 41 4.74 -17.15 -6.23
N ARG A 42 4.44 -17.55 -4.99
CA ARG A 42 3.14 -18.15 -4.62
C ARG A 42 2.02 -17.12 -4.58
N LEU A 43 2.34 -15.83 -4.48
CA LEU A 43 1.34 -14.78 -4.52
C LEU A 43 0.85 -14.61 -5.96
N ASN A 44 -0.46 -14.54 -6.14
CA ASN A 44 -1.09 -14.26 -7.43
C ASN A 44 -1.00 -12.75 -7.71
N LEU A 45 0.23 -12.29 -7.95
CA LEU A 45 0.60 -10.90 -8.21
C LEU A 45 0.63 -10.62 -9.70
N LYS A 46 -0.11 -9.59 -10.12
CA LYS A 46 0.00 -8.99 -11.44
C LYS A 46 0.67 -7.63 -11.31
N LEU A 47 1.88 -7.51 -11.82
CA LEU A 47 2.59 -6.23 -11.90
C LEU A 47 1.93 -5.34 -12.96
N ASP A 48 1.82 -4.05 -12.67
CA ASP A 48 1.35 -3.06 -13.65
C ASP A 48 2.45 -2.74 -14.68
N GLU A 49 2.06 -2.26 -15.85
CA GLU A 49 3.02 -1.82 -16.88
C GLU A 49 3.74 -0.53 -16.46
N PHE A 50 3.06 0.31 -15.67
CA PHE A 50 3.64 1.53 -15.12
C PHE A 50 4.14 1.28 -13.69
N HIS A 51 5.47 1.19 -13.52
CA HIS A 51 6.12 0.93 -12.24
C HIS A 51 5.57 -0.29 -11.51
N GLY A 52 5.54 -1.44 -12.18
CA GLY A 52 5.04 -2.71 -11.64
C GLY A 52 5.68 -3.14 -10.32
N GLU A 53 6.90 -2.68 -10.05
CA GLU A 53 7.59 -2.86 -8.76
C GLU A 53 6.85 -2.24 -7.57
N TRP A 54 6.02 -1.20 -7.81
CA TRP A 54 5.26 -0.46 -6.80
C TRP A 54 3.75 -0.62 -7.03
N ASN A 55 3.34 -0.68 -8.29
CA ASN A 55 1.95 -0.81 -8.71
C ASN A 55 1.68 -2.26 -9.10
N TYR A 56 0.95 -2.97 -8.26
CA TYR A 56 0.59 -4.36 -8.51
C TYR A 56 -0.82 -4.66 -8.01
N THR A 57 -1.44 -5.67 -8.59
CA THR A 57 -2.70 -6.23 -8.14
C THR A 57 -2.45 -7.61 -7.53
N ILE A 58 -2.90 -7.81 -6.29
CA ILE A 58 -2.95 -9.14 -5.68
C ILE A 58 -4.36 -9.68 -5.90
N SER A 59 -4.46 -10.81 -6.58
CA SER A 59 -5.72 -11.56 -6.71
C SER A 59 -5.73 -12.73 -5.72
N PRO A 60 -6.90 -13.24 -5.32
CA PRO A 60 -6.97 -14.49 -4.59
C PRO A 60 -6.25 -15.59 -5.39
N ALA A 61 -5.34 -16.31 -4.76
CA ALA A 61 -4.91 -17.58 -5.30
C ALA A 61 -6.09 -18.54 -5.14
N LEU A 62 -6.53 -19.18 -6.22
CA LEU A 62 -7.50 -20.27 -6.18
C LEU A 62 -6.87 -21.44 -5.43
N THR A 63 -6.80 -21.33 -4.11
CA THR A 63 -6.54 -22.42 -3.19
C THR A 63 -7.91 -22.70 -2.59
N ASP A 64 -8.59 -23.66 -3.21
CA ASP A 64 -9.92 -24.08 -2.87
C ASP A 64 -10.07 -24.40 -1.37
N SER A 65 -11.24 -24.02 -0.85
CA SER A 65 -11.95 -24.62 0.28
C SER A 65 -11.29 -24.57 1.66
N ILE A 66 -11.80 -23.68 2.51
CA ILE A 66 -11.96 -24.02 3.92
C ILE A 66 -13.35 -24.64 4.06
N ILE A 67 -13.32 -25.94 4.34
CA ILE A 67 -14.40 -26.76 4.91
C ILE A 67 -14.84 -26.16 6.24
#